data_AF-A0AA45U333-F1
#
_entry.id   AF-A0AA45U333-F1
#
_cell.length_a   1.000
_cell.length_b   1.000
_cell.length_c   1.000
_cell.angle_alpha   90.00
_cell.angle_beta   90.00
_cell.angle_gamma   90.00
#
_symmetry.space_group_name_H-M   'P 1'
#
loop_
_entity.id
_entity.type
_entity.pdbx_description
1 polymer ?
#
loop_
_entity_poly.entity_id
_entity_poly.type
_entity_poly.pdbx_seq_one_letter_code
_entity_poly.pdbx_strand_id
1 'polypeptide(L)'
;MVIGLDTTYLGNEIPGLNGKKVRIFAVLRGGLRPDADPDSNDYYADTDEKLARLGGVTAEDRIDAAPVNWNGNTSFVHVDPRAIDLECFAHLKKPRGE
;
A
#
# COMPACT_ATOMS: atom_id res chain seq x y z
N MET A 1 11.53 -2.43 -6.86
CA MET A 1 11.66 -1.55 -5.69
C MET A 1 10.30 -0.93 -5.43
N VAL A 2 9.68 -1.32 -4.32
CA VAL A 2 8.35 -0.91 -3.89
C VAL A 2 8.46 0.15 -2.80
N ILE A 3 9.38 -0.03 -1.86
CA ILE A 3 9.53 0.89 -0.75
C ILE A 3 10.16 2.19 -1.27
N GLY A 4 9.55 3.33 -0.92
CA GLY A 4 9.91 4.65 -1.42
C GLY A 4 9.34 5.00 -2.80
N LEU A 5 8.57 4.11 -3.43
CA LEU A 5 7.93 4.38 -4.72
C LEU A 5 6.80 5.40 -4.58
N ASP A 6 6.81 6.41 -5.44
CA ASP A 6 5.66 7.29 -5.64
C ASP A 6 4.68 6.66 -6.62
N THR A 7 3.42 6.57 -6.24
CA THR A 7 2.33 6.02 -7.05
C THR A 7 1.07 6.87 -6.91
N THR A 8 0.13 6.74 -7.84
CA THR A 8 -1.17 7.40 -7.75
C THR A 8 -2.14 6.56 -6.94
N TYR A 9 -2.87 7.18 -6.01
CA TYR A 9 -4.00 6.53 -5.33
C TYR A 9 -5.27 6.67 -6.18
N LEU A 10 -5.88 5.54 -6.50
CA LEU A 10 -7.05 5.37 -7.37
C LEU A 10 -8.32 4.98 -6.58
N GLY A 11 -8.18 4.67 -5.30
CA GLY A 11 -9.28 4.24 -4.44
C GLY A 11 -10.23 5.38 -4.05
N ASN A 12 -11.30 4.99 -3.35
CA ASN A 12 -12.30 5.93 -2.83
C ASN A 12 -12.50 5.81 -1.30
N GLU A 13 -11.75 4.93 -0.62
CA GLU A 13 -11.90 4.70 0.82
C GLU A 13 -11.36 5.85 1.69
N ILE A 14 -10.32 6.55 1.20
CA ILE A 14 -9.72 7.72 1.85
C ILE A 14 -10.23 9.02 1.18
N PRO A 15 -11.04 9.84 1.87
CA PRO A 15 -11.57 11.08 1.32
C PRO A 15 -10.47 12.05 0.87
N GLY A 16 -10.65 12.63 -0.31
CA GLY A 16 -9.77 13.68 -0.83
C GLY A 16 -8.39 13.20 -1.30
N LEU A 17 -8.14 11.89 -1.34
CA LEU A 17 -6.89 11.32 -1.83
C LEU A 17 -6.96 10.82 -3.28
N ASN A 18 -8.16 10.56 -3.81
CA ASN A 18 -8.35 10.05 -5.18
C ASN A 18 -7.63 10.95 -6.21
N GLY A 19 -6.79 10.33 -7.05
CA GLY A 19 -5.97 11.00 -8.06
C GLY A 19 -4.71 11.68 -7.53
N LYS A 20 -4.43 11.64 -6.22
CA LYS A 20 -3.21 12.23 -5.64
C LYS A 20 -2.07 11.21 -5.61
N LYS A 21 -0.84 11.74 -5.65
CA LYS A 21 0.36 10.95 -5.41
C LYS A 21 0.51 10.60 -3.93
N VAL A 22 0.93 9.37 -3.69
CA VAL A 22 1.35 8.85 -2.39
C VAL A 22 2.71 8.18 -2.53
N ARG A 23 3.48 8.17 -1.45
CA ARG A 23 4.74 7.41 -1.35
C ARG A 23 4.52 6.20 -0.46
N ILE A 24 5.02 5.05 -0.88
CA ILE A 24 4.96 3.79 -0.15
C ILE A 24 6.09 3.73 0.89
N PHE A 25 5.75 3.43 2.14
CA PHE A 25 6.72 3.26 3.23
C PHE A 25 6.80 1.82 3.72
N ALA A 26 5.69 1.08 3.71
CA ALA A 26 5.68 -0.33 4.06
C ALA A 26 4.45 -1.05 3.48
N VAL A 27 4.51 -2.37 3.53
CA VAL A 27 3.39 -3.26 3.24
C VAL A 27 2.91 -3.87 4.55
N LEU A 28 1.62 -3.74 4.84
CA LEU A 28 0.91 -4.35 5.96
C LEU A 28 0.32 -5.68 5.48
N ARG A 29 1.06 -6.77 5.72
CA ARG A 29 0.81 -8.08 5.14
C ARG A 29 -0.52 -8.66 5.60
N GLY A 30 -1.37 -8.98 4.63
CA GLY A 30 -2.71 -9.50 4.89
C GLY A 30 -3.62 -8.52 5.66
N GLY A 31 -3.30 -7.22 5.70
CA GLY A 31 -4.04 -6.22 6.50
C GLY A 31 -5.53 -6.03 6.14
N LEU A 32 -6.03 -6.70 5.10
CA LEU A 32 -7.47 -6.80 4.81
C LEU A 32 -8.15 -8.03 5.40
N ARG A 33 -7.38 -8.98 5.92
CA ARG A 33 -7.90 -10.21 6.51
C ARG A 33 -8.25 -9.98 7.99
N PRO A 34 -9.36 -10.56 8.48
CA PRO A 34 -9.76 -10.43 9.88
C PRO A 34 -8.84 -11.19 10.84
N ASP A 35 -8.06 -12.15 10.33
CA ASP A 35 -7.10 -12.97 11.09
C ASP A 35 -5.66 -12.44 11.00
N ALA A 36 -5.44 -11.24 10.45
CA ALA A 36 -4.13 -10.62 10.42
C ALA A 36 -3.63 -10.33 11.84
N ASP A 37 -2.38 -10.70 12.11
CA ASP A 37 -1.69 -10.46 13.38
C ASP A 37 -0.71 -9.29 13.23
N PRO A 38 -1.03 -8.08 13.74
CA PRO A 38 -0.17 -6.92 13.65
C PRO A 38 1.14 -7.04 14.43
N ASP A 39 1.17 -7.93 15.43
CA ASP A 39 2.35 -8.15 16.28
C ASP A 39 3.33 -9.16 15.68
N SER A 40 2.94 -9.82 14.58
CA SER A 40 3.83 -10.70 13.83
C SER A 40 5.00 -9.93 13.23
N ASN A 41 6.21 -10.49 13.38
CA ASN A 41 7.43 -9.94 12.78
C ASN A 41 7.34 -9.74 11.27
N ASP A 42 6.49 -10.52 10.59
CA ASP A 42 6.32 -10.47 9.13
C ASP A 42 5.16 -9.57 8.69
N TYR A 43 4.39 -8.98 9.62
CA TYR A 43 3.26 -8.12 9.29
C TYR A 43 3.70 -6.83 8.59
N TYR A 44 4.73 -6.16 9.12
CA TYR A 44 5.20 -4.86 8.62
C TYR A 44 6.47 -5.02 7.79
N ALA A 45 6.37 -4.94 6.46
CA ALA A 45 7.51 -5.03 5.54
C ALA A 45 7.90 -3.66 4.99
N ASP A 46 9.00 -3.10 5.51
CA ASP A 46 9.52 -1.74 5.27
C ASP A 46 10.80 -1.72 4.43
N THR A 47 11.23 -2.87 3.92
CA THR A 47 12.37 -3.00 3.02
C THR A 47 11.99 -3.90 1.85
N ASP A 48 12.56 -3.61 0.68
CA ASP A 48 12.35 -4.43 -0.51
C ASP A 48 12.84 -5.87 -0.32
N GLU A 49 13.93 -6.07 0.42
CA GLU A 49 14.47 -7.40 0.73
C GLU A 49 13.50 -8.22 1.59
N LYS A 50 12.92 -7.61 2.64
CA LYS A 50 11.91 -8.26 3.47
C LYS A 50 10.66 -8.57 2.66
N LEU A 51 10.19 -7.60 1.87
CA LEU A 51 9.03 -7.78 1.01
C LEU A 51 9.23 -8.90 -0.02
N ALA A 52 10.41 -8.97 -0.65
CA ALA A 52 10.76 -10.02 -1.59
C ALA A 52 10.77 -11.41 -0.94
N ARG A 53 11.33 -11.53 0.28
CA ARG A 53 11.29 -12.79 1.06
C ARG A 53 9.88 -13.25 1.39
N LEU A 54 8.95 -12.31 1.55
CA LEU A 54 7.54 -12.56 1.86
C LEU A 54 6.65 -12.78 0.62
N GLY A 55 7.24 -12.80 -0.57
CA GLY A 55 6.55 -13.08 -1.83
C GLY A 55 5.95 -11.86 -2.53
N GLY A 56 6.35 -10.64 -2.15
CA GLY A 56 5.86 -9.41 -2.77
C GLY A 56 4.46 -9.00 -2.31
N VAL A 57 3.92 -7.93 -2.90
CA VAL A 57 2.60 -7.38 -2.55
C VAL A 57 1.47 -8.25 -3.11
N THR A 58 0.42 -8.40 -2.32
CA THR A 58 -0.80 -9.15 -2.68
C THR A 58 -2.05 -8.26 -2.58
N ALA A 59 -3.15 -8.73 -3.17
CA ALA A 59 -4.44 -8.04 -3.11
C ALA A 59 -5.05 -8.00 -1.70
N GLU A 60 -4.52 -8.78 -0.75
CA GLU A 60 -4.99 -8.86 0.65
C GLU A 60 -4.23 -7.89 1.57
N ASP A 61 -3.22 -7.19 1.05
CA ASP A 61 -2.42 -6.26 1.83
C ASP A 61 -3.04 -4.87 1.93
N ARG A 62 -2.71 -4.18 3.03
CA ARG A 62 -2.75 -2.72 3.08
C ARG A 62 -1.35 -2.16 2.88
N ILE A 63 -1.27 -0.90 2.46
CA ILE A 63 -0.01 -0.22 2.20
C ILE A 63 0.11 0.95 3.16
N ASP A 64 1.18 0.98 3.93
CA ASP A 64 1.53 2.19 4.69
C ASP A 64 2.06 3.24 3.71
N ALA A 65 1.30 4.32 3.51
CA ALA A 65 1.60 5.33 2.51
C ALA A 65 1.32 6.75 3.04
N ALA A 66 2.05 7.74 2.53
CA ALA A 66 1.79 9.14 2.84
C ALA A 66 1.58 9.97 1.56
N PRO A 67 0.62 10.92 1.55
CA PRO A 67 0.44 11.86 0.45
C PRO A 67 1.74 12.62 0.12
N VAL A 68 2.05 12.75 -1.17
CA VAL A 68 3.17 13.56 -1.66
C VAL A 68 2.65 14.97 -1.95
N ASN A 69 3.28 15.96 -1.31
CA ASN A 69 2.97 17.37 -1.47
C ASN A 69 3.59 17.93 -2.76
N TRP A 70 3.17 19.13 -3.15
CA TRP A 70 3.64 19.81 -4.36
C TRP A 70 5.18 20.02 -4.41
N ASN A 71 5.85 20.04 -3.25
CA ASN A 71 7.29 20.20 -3.13
C ASN A 71 8.06 18.86 -3.12
N GLY A 72 7.37 17.73 -3.32
CA GLY A 72 7.97 16.39 -3.33
C GLY A 72 8.17 15.75 -1.95
N ASN A 73 7.88 16.46 -0.86
CA ASN A 73 7.90 15.89 0.49
C ASN A 73 6.59 15.18 0.81
N THR A 74 6.63 14.21 1.70
CA THR A 74 5.44 13.51 2.18
C THR A 74 4.77 14.23 3.35
N SER A 75 3.47 14.03 3.50
CA SER A 75 2.73 14.35 4.73
C SER A 75 3.32 13.59 5.92
N PHE A 76 3.16 14.13 7.12
CA PHE A 76 3.45 13.41 8.37
C PHE A 76 2.39 12.35 8.69
N VAL A 77 1.16 12.55 8.21
CA VAL A 77 0.05 11.61 8.43
C VAL A 77 0.09 10.55 7.35
N HIS A 78 0.27 9.31 7.78
CA HIS A 78 0.19 8.13 6.94
C HIS A 78 -1.26 7.63 6.85
N VAL A 79 -1.53 6.88 5.80
CA VAL A 79 -2.79 6.22 5.50
C VAL A 79 -2.50 4.78 5.08
N ASP A 80 -3.51 3.92 5.18
CA ASP A 80 -3.41 2.48 4.96
C ASP A 80 -4.34 1.99 3.83
N PRO A 81 -4.20 2.52 2.59
CA PRO A 81 -5.03 2.09 1.47
C PRO A 81 -4.85 0.60 1.18
N ARG A 82 -5.88 0.01 0.57
CA ARG A 82 -5.78 -1.31 -0.07
C ARG A 82 -4.69 -1.28 -1.12
N ALA A 83 -3.89 -2.34 -1.22
CA ALA A 83 -2.86 -2.43 -2.27
C ALA A 83 -3.44 -2.19 -3.66
N ILE A 84 -4.57 -2.82 -3.99
CA ILE A 84 -5.25 -2.71 -5.30
C ILE A 84 -5.75 -1.30 -5.65
N ASP A 85 -5.81 -0.39 -4.68
CA ASP A 85 -6.20 1.00 -4.88
C ASP A 85 -5.00 1.89 -5.23
N LEU A 86 -3.78 1.36 -5.28
CA LEU A 86 -2.61 2.06 -5.81
C LEU A 86 -2.34 1.64 -7.26
N GLU A 87 -2.08 2.62 -8.11
CA GLU A 87 -1.85 2.42 -9.55
C GLU A 87 -0.80 1.34 -9.86
N CYS A 88 0.33 1.34 -9.15
CA CYS A 88 1.38 0.33 -9.32
C CYS A 88 0.94 -1.11 -9.02
N PHE A 89 -0.12 -1.31 -8.22
CA PHE A 89 -0.67 -2.61 -7.83
C PHE A 89 -2.07 -2.86 -8.38
N ALA A 90 -2.59 -1.99 -9.25
CA ALA A 90 -3.93 -2.13 -9.83
C ALA A 90 -4.10 -3.46 -10.59
N HIS A 91 -3.00 -4.01 -11.12
CA HIS A 91 -2.96 -5.32 -11.78
C HIS A 91 -3.27 -6.50 -10.85
N LEU A 92 -3.18 -6.34 -9.52
CA LEU A 92 -3.55 -7.37 -8.54
C LEU A 92 -5.06 -7.47 -8.34
N LYS A 93 -5.82 -6.50 -8.84
CA LYS A 93 -7.27 -6.52 -8.78
C LYS A 93 -7.76 -7.68 -9.65
N LYS A 94 -8.32 -8.71 -9.01
CA LYS A 94 -9.00 -9.78 -9.74
C LYS A 94 -10.10 -9.16 -10.61
N PRO A 95 -10.27 -9.61 -11.86
CA PRO A 95 -11.50 -9.29 -12.58
C PRO A 95 -12.67 -9.73 -11.69
N ARG A 96 -13.68 -8.88 -11.54
CA ARG A 96 -14.95 -9.33 -10.96
C ARG A 96 -15.39 -10.49 -11.83
N GLY A 97 -15.38 -11.70 -11.26
CA GLY A 97 -15.89 -12.87 -11.95
C GLY A 97 -17.34 -12.62 -12.38
N GLU A 98 -17.63 -13.02 -13.61
CA GLU A 98 -18.94 -13.47 -14.08
C GLU A 98 -19.58 -14.46 -13.09
#